data_AF-A0A4P5YZ22-F1
#
_entry.id   AF-A0A4P5YZ22-F1
#
_cell.length_a   1.000
_cell.length_b   1.000
_cell.length_c   1.000
_cell.angle_alpha   90.00
_cell.angle_beta   90.00
_cell.angle_gamma   90.00
#
_symmetry.space_group_name_H-M   'P 1'
#
loop_
_entity.id
_entity.type
_entity.pdbx_description
1 polymer ?
#
loop_
_entity_poly.entity_id
_entity_poly.type
_entity_poly.pdbx_seq_one_letter_code
_entity_poly.pdbx_strand_id
1 'polypeptide(L)'
;MSRPSLASCLPLLAALVLPAAENVPAKPATAGSPDVAALFDKRALVKPITEIEGILTDGSKSTVYKIVVRSLPPDHQMGPWAPATLKDKGGFWEDTVDKKLYRVDADYLKMLNKRGWNMFEADGTVHRTKDRTEFDKVARQELGGWTFEQAKESGVVNSVIELKPLEQIVTIFLPKNPKATAKVTPLRQAKISPRSGLGLSVNGIRFFPPEPVDRITAFHNIAPLDPQGGHTGFGHEYHYHRAPAVMNDDKSGKIVGFALDGFAVRGPTETDGSKPKNLDTISGHEHDGLPYHYHVSDKWPYIVGGFKGPLGTAGLGDLNTCDATQTSGGGGGEGKGGKSGGGKKGPPGGGGPPSGK
;
A
#
# COMPACT_ATOMS: atom_id res chain seq x y z
N MET A 1 -33.94 -57.63 -82.19
CA MET A 1 -32.98 -56.74 -81.49
C MET A 1 -33.56 -55.33 -81.59
N SER A 2 -33.85 -54.53 -80.56
CA SER A 2 -33.58 -54.55 -79.12
C SER A 2 -34.76 -53.87 -78.38
N ARG A 3 -34.83 -54.07 -77.07
CA ARG A 3 -35.91 -53.76 -76.11
C ARG A 3 -36.17 -52.26 -75.83
N PRO A 4 -37.34 -51.89 -75.25
CA PRO A 4 -37.71 -50.51 -74.89
C PRO A 4 -37.13 -50.08 -73.53
N SER A 5 -37.09 -48.78 -73.25
CA SER A 5 -36.84 -48.24 -71.90
C SER A 5 -37.83 -47.11 -71.60
N LEU A 6 -38.69 -47.37 -70.60
CA LEU A 6 -39.49 -46.36 -69.91
C LEU A 6 -38.57 -45.53 -69.00
N ALA A 7 -38.74 -44.21 -69.00
CA ALA A 7 -38.25 -43.35 -67.93
C ALA A 7 -39.44 -42.67 -67.24
N SER A 8 -39.52 -42.91 -65.93
CA SER A 8 -40.58 -42.53 -65.00
C SER A 8 -40.50 -41.06 -64.62
N CYS A 9 -41.65 -40.40 -64.53
CA CYS A 9 -41.84 -39.19 -63.73
C CYS A 9 -41.59 -39.49 -62.24
N LEU A 10 -40.87 -38.60 -61.54
CA LEU A 10 -40.87 -38.47 -60.08
C LEU A 10 -41.23 -37.01 -59.71
N PRO A 11 -41.97 -36.77 -58.62
CA PRO A 11 -42.38 -35.43 -58.21
C PRO A 11 -41.27 -34.69 -57.46
N LEU A 12 -41.26 -33.37 -57.62
CA LEU A 12 -40.35 -32.43 -56.97
C LEU A 12 -40.79 -32.21 -55.50
N LEU A 13 -39.97 -32.64 -54.54
CA LEU A 13 -40.14 -32.30 -53.13
C LEU A 13 -39.45 -30.95 -52.87
N ALA A 14 -40.23 -29.92 -52.51
CA ALA A 14 -39.68 -28.62 -52.11
C ALA A 14 -39.08 -28.72 -50.70
N ALA A 15 -37.75 -28.61 -50.59
CA ALA A 15 -37.06 -28.49 -49.32
C ALA A 15 -37.18 -27.05 -48.80
N LEU A 16 -37.72 -26.90 -47.58
CA LEU A 16 -37.78 -25.64 -46.85
C LEU A 16 -36.35 -25.24 -46.44
N VAL A 17 -35.81 -24.18 -47.06
CA VAL A 17 -34.51 -23.60 -46.67
C VAL A 17 -34.75 -22.67 -45.48
N LEU A 18 -34.23 -23.05 -44.31
CA LEU A 18 -34.13 -22.14 -43.17
C LEU A 18 -33.00 -21.13 -43.44
N PRO A 19 -33.17 -19.83 -43.12
CA PRO A 19 -32.12 -18.84 -43.35
C PRO A 19 -30.91 -19.11 -42.45
N ALA A 20 -29.73 -18.97 -43.02
CA ALA A 20 -28.46 -19.05 -42.29
C ALA A 20 -28.43 -17.98 -41.19
N ALA A 21 -28.12 -18.39 -39.97
CA ALA A 21 -27.90 -17.48 -38.85
C ALA A 21 -26.75 -16.52 -39.22
N GLU A 22 -27.05 -15.22 -39.21
CA GLU A 22 -26.03 -14.19 -39.36
C GLU A 22 -24.98 -14.36 -38.25
N ASN A 23 -23.71 -14.43 -38.64
CA ASN A 23 -22.56 -14.42 -37.73
C ASN A 23 -22.50 -13.04 -37.07
N VAL A 24 -23.17 -12.88 -35.94
CA VAL A 24 -22.91 -11.77 -35.01
C VAL A 24 -21.48 -11.95 -34.49
N PRO A 25 -20.56 -10.99 -34.73
CA PRO A 25 -19.22 -11.10 -34.17
C PRO A 25 -19.33 -11.17 -32.64
N ALA A 26 -18.71 -12.19 -32.07
CA ALA A 26 -18.65 -12.37 -30.63
C ALA A 26 -18.13 -11.08 -29.98
N LYS A 27 -18.90 -10.57 -29.00
CA LYS A 27 -18.47 -9.52 -28.08
C LYS A 27 -17.07 -9.88 -27.55
N PRO A 28 -16.10 -8.95 -27.47
CA PRO A 28 -14.79 -9.25 -26.90
C PRO A 28 -14.99 -9.87 -25.53
N ALA A 29 -14.29 -10.98 -25.27
CA ALA A 29 -14.25 -11.59 -23.96
C ALA A 29 -13.91 -10.49 -22.94
N THR A 30 -14.74 -10.35 -21.91
CA THR A 30 -14.39 -9.58 -20.71
C THR A 30 -12.97 -9.96 -20.32
N ALA A 31 -12.05 -9.00 -20.31
CA ALA A 31 -10.68 -9.24 -19.87
C ALA A 31 -10.75 -9.94 -18.51
N GLY A 32 -10.25 -11.18 -18.45
CA GLY A 32 -10.32 -11.99 -17.24
C GLY A 32 -9.66 -11.26 -16.07
N SER A 33 -10.10 -11.57 -14.85
CA SER A 33 -9.44 -11.07 -13.64
C SER A 33 -7.94 -11.34 -13.72
N PRO A 34 -7.07 -10.37 -13.37
CA PRO A 34 -5.64 -10.55 -13.46
C PRO A 34 -5.18 -11.73 -12.60
N ASP A 35 -4.22 -12.50 -13.10
CA ASP A 35 -3.53 -13.50 -12.29
C ASP A 35 -2.64 -12.78 -11.25
N VAL A 36 -3.21 -12.58 -10.06
CA VAL A 36 -2.56 -11.88 -8.96
C VAL A 36 -1.23 -12.55 -8.61
N ALA A 37 -1.15 -13.88 -8.59
CA ALA A 37 0.08 -14.58 -8.23
C ALA A 37 1.20 -14.37 -9.26
N ALA A 38 0.85 -14.27 -10.54
CA ALA A 38 1.82 -14.00 -11.61
C ALA A 38 2.37 -12.56 -11.59
N LEU A 39 1.64 -11.61 -11.02
CA LEU A 39 2.03 -10.20 -10.98
C LEU A 39 3.05 -9.87 -9.89
N PHE A 40 3.06 -10.62 -8.78
CA PHE A 40 3.95 -10.32 -7.65
C PHE A 40 5.40 -10.73 -7.93
N ASP A 41 6.34 -9.88 -7.49
CA ASP A 41 7.74 -10.27 -7.41
C ASP A 41 7.90 -11.40 -6.39
N LYS A 42 8.29 -12.58 -6.87
CA LYS A 42 8.46 -13.78 -6.05
C LYS A 42 9.47 -13.60 -4.91
N ARG A 43 10.42 -12.65 -5.04
CA ARG A 43 11.41 -12.35 -4.00
C ARG A 43 10.81 -11.57 -2.84
N ALA A 44 9.73 -10.83 -3.08
CA ALA A 44 9.00 -10.12 -2.03
C ALA A 44 8.12 -11.08 -1.20
N LEU A 45 7.71 -12.21 -1.80
CA LEU A 45 6.88 -13.22 -1.14
C LEU A 45 7.72 -14.10 -0.19
N VAL A 46 7.22 -14.31 1.02
CA VAL A 46 7.77 -15.30 1.96
C VAL A 46 7.39 -16.72 1.55
N LYS A 47 6.21 -16.87 0.93
CA LYS A 47 5.64 -18.13 0.45
C LYS A 47 4.68 -17.86 -0.71
N PRO A 48 4.33 -18.87 -1.52
CA PRO A 48 3.32 -18.72 -2.57
C PRO A 48 2.02 -18.14 -2.05
N ILE A 49 1.36 -17.30 -2.86
CA ILE A 49 0.04 -16.75 -2.54
C ILE A 49 -0.96 -17.90 -2.48
N THR A 50 -1.75 -17.95 -1.41
CA THR A 50 -2.81 -18.95 -1.22
C THR A 50 -4.17 -18.27 -1.11
N GLU A 51 -5.24 -19.05 -1.14
CA GLU A 51 -6.62 -18.56 -0.97
C GLU A 51 -7.23 -19.16 0.29
N ILE A 52 -7.96 -18.35 1.06
CA ILE A 52 -8.72 -18.79 2.24
C ILE A 52 -10.11 -18.13 2.26
N GLU A 53 -11.03 -18.65 3.06
CA GLU A 53 -12.25 -17.90 3.42
C GLU A 53 -11.89 -16.80 4.42
N GLY A 54 -12.42 -15.60 4.21
CA GLY A 54 -12.28 -14.46 5.10
C GLY A 54 -13.57 -13.66 5.24
N ILE A 55 -13.62 -12.82 6.27
CA ILE A 55 -14.70 -11.86 6.53
C ILE A 55 -14.20 -10.46 6.18
N LEU A 56 -14.92 -9.75 5.31
CA LEU A 56 -14.59 -8.39 4.89
C LEU A 56 -15.18 -7.35 5.85
N THR A 57 -14.83 -6.07 5.68
CA THR A 57 -15.25 -4.99 6.61
C THR A 57 -16.75 -4.78 6.73
N ASP A 58 -17.53 -5.25 5.75
CA ASP A 58 -19.00 -5.21 5.77
C ASP A 58 -19.64 -6.46 6.40
N GLY A 59 -18.82 -7.39 6.90
CA GLY A 59 -19.26 -8.67 7.47
C GLY A 59 -19.52 -9.76 6.43
N SER A 60 -19.37 -9.48 5.14
CA SER A 60 -19.55 -10.48 4.10
C SER A 60 -18.40 -11.51 4.11
N LYS A 61 -18.74 -12.76 3.82
CA LYS A 61 -17.76 -13.82 3.57
C LYS A 61 -17.27 -13.74 2.12
N SER A 62 -15.96 -13.90 1.93
CA SER A 62 -15.33 -13.91 0.61
C SER A 62 -14.12 -14.84 0.58
N THR A 63 -13.79 -15.36 -0.60
CA THR A 63 -12.46 -15.92 -0.85
C THR A 63 -11.47 -14.76 -0.93
N VAL A 64 -10.43 -14.80 -0.11
CA VAL A 64 -9.36 -13.80 -0.07
C VAL A 64 -8.04 -14.43 -0.46
N TYR A 65 -7.21 -13.67 -1.17
CA TYR A 65 -5.79 -13.97 -1.27
C TYR A 65 -5.13 -13.74 0.07
N LYS A 66 -4.32 -14.70 0.52
CA LYS A 66 -3.38 -14.55 1.62
C LYS A 66 -1.99 -14.32 1.02
N ILE A 67 -1.49 -13.10 1.19
CA ILE A 67 -0.21 -12.66 0.62
C ILE A 67 0.74 -12.39 1.79
N VAL A 68 1.76 -13.23 1.96
CA VAL A 68 2.76 -13.06 3.02
C VAL A 68 4.02 -12.48 2.41
N VAL A 69 4.34 -11.23 2.78
CA VAL A 69 5.43 -10.45 2.18
C VAL A 69 6.49 -10.07 3.20
N ARG A 70 7.69 -9.82 2.68
CA ARG A 70 8.76 -9.08 3.35
C ARG A 70 8.51 -7.59 3.12
N SER A 71 8.51 -6.77 4.17
CA SER A 71 8.25 -5.32 4.07
C SER A 71 9.44 -4.50 3.56
N LEU A 72 10.37 -5.13 2.83
CA LEU A 72 11.49 -4.48 2.16
C LEU A 72 11.46 -4.86 0.67
N PRO A 73 11.70 -3.90 -0.23
CA PRO A 73 11.55 -4.16 -1.65
C PRO A 73 12.77 -4.92 -2.18
N PRO A 74 12.58 -5.93 -3.05
CA PRO A 74 13.68 -6.71 -3.62
C PRO A 74 14.29 -6.07 -4.89
N ASP A 75 13.67 -5.02 -5.42
CA ASP A 75 13.91 -4.49 -6.76
C ASP A 75 14.56 -3.10 -6.79
N HIS A 76 14.75 -2.45 -5.63
CA HIS A 76 15.47 -1.18 -5.53
C HIS A 76 16.14 -1.01 -4.17
N GLN A 77 17.13 -0.12 -4.12
CA GLN A 77 17.64 0.39 -2.86
C GLN A 77 16.69 1.46 -2.32
N MET A 78 16.44 1.43 -1.02
CA MET A 78 15.67 2.45 -0.32
C MET A 78 16.56 3.63 0.02
N GLY A 79 15.99 4.83 0.02
CA GLY A 79 16.73 6.06 0.23
C GLY A 79 17.54 6.50 -1.01
N PRO A 80 18.35 7.57 -0.88
CA PRO A 80 18.53 8.39 0.31
C PRO A 80 17.28 9.23 0.64
N TRP A 81 17.04 9.50 1.93
CA TRP A 81 15.98 10.41 2.39
C TRP A 81 16.56 11.74 2.87
N ALA A 82 17.48 11.71 3.84
CA ALA A 82 18.20 12.91 4.27
C ALA A 82 19.58 13.00 3.63
N PRO A 83 19.97 14.16 3.06
CA PRO A 83 21.37 14.39 2.72
C PRO A 83 22.22 14.42 4.00
N ALA A 84 23.46 13.92 3.95
CA ALA A 84 24.38 14.02 5.09
C ALA A 84 24.94 15.44 5.24
N THR A 85 25.22 16.08 4.09
CA THR A 85 25.74 17.44 4.00
C THR A 85 25.06 18.21 2.86
N LEU A 86 25.26 19.53 2.80
CA LEU A 86 24.82 20.37 1.68
C LEU A 86 25.45 20.01 0.32
N LYS A 87 26.42 19.08 0.26
CA LYS A 87 26.96 18.57 -1.01
C LYS A 87 26.15 17.40 -1.55
N ASP A 88 25.33 16.79 -0.71
CA ASP A 88 24.55 15.60 -1.02
C ASP A 88 23.12 15.96 -1.45
N LYS A 89 22.42 14.99 -2.02
CA LYS A 89 20.99 15.09 -2.37
C LYS A 89 20.22 14.01 -1.62
N GLY A 90 19.30 14.41 -0.76
CA GLY A 90 18.35 13.52 -0.11
C GLY A 90 17.23 13.12 -1.04
N GLY A 91 16.07 12.78 -0.47
CA GLY A 91 14.87 12.41 -1.18
C GLY A 91 14.08 13.62 -1.68
N PHE A 92 12.76 13.51 -1.64
CA PHE A 92 11.82 14.52 -2.08
C PHE A 92 10.82 14.85 -0.97
N TRP A 93 10.49 16.13 -0.81
CA TRP A 93 9.56 16.60 0.21
C TRP A 93 8.55 17.58 -0.39
N GLU A 94 7.29 17.47 0.02
CA GLU A 94 6.22 18.38 -0.41
C GLU A 94 6.18 19.58 0.53
N ASP A 95 6.65 20.72 0.04
CA ASP A 95 6.69 21.96 0.80
C ASP A 95 5.28 22.54 1.00
N THR A 96 4.93 22.89 2.23
CA THR A 96 3.59 23.34 2.60
C THR A 96 3.29 24.78 2.21
N VAL A 97 4.32 25.61 2.01
CA VAL A 97 4.19 27.01 1.60
C VAL A 97 4.01 27.09 0.08
N ASP A 98 4.90 26.45 -0.67
CA ASP A 98 4.91 26.49 -2.13
C ASP A 98 3.96 25.46 -2.75
N LYS A 99 3.50 24.48 -1.95
CA LYS A 99 2.67 23.35 -2.39
C LYS A 99 3.31 22.59 -3.55
N LYS A 100 4.62 22.37 -3.45
CA LYS A 100 5.45 21.78 -4.48
C LYS A 100 6.36 20.70 -3.91
N LEU A 101 6.54 19.63 -4.67
CA LEU A 101 7.52 18.60 -4.38
C LEU A 101 8.92 19.10 -4.76
N TYR A 102 9.79 19.24 -3.77
CA TYR A 102 11.20 19.62 -3.93
C TYR A 102 12.11 18.43 -3.72
N ARG A 103 13.25 18.42 -4.42
CA ARG A 103 14.40 17.61 -4.02
C ARG A 103 14.96 18.21 -2.73
N VAL A 104 15.29 17.38 -1.76
CA VAL A 104 15.94 17.82 -0.52
C VAL A 104 17.44 17.95 -0.77
N ASP A 105 17.84 19.10 -1.28
CA ASP A 105 19.22 19.48 -1.57
C ASP A 105 19.58 20.83 -0.91
N ALA A 106 20.78 21.34 -1.20
CA ALA A 106 21.27 22.56 -0.59
C ALA A 106 20.37 23.78 -0.83
N ASP A 107 19.76 23.89 -2.02
CA ASP A 107 18.96 25.06 -2.36
C ASP A 107 17.65 25.04 -1.59
N TYR A 108 17.02 23.86 -1.49
CA TYR A 108 15.83 23.67 -0.68
C TYR A 108 16.11 23.90 0.81
N LEU A 109 17.18 23.33 1.36
CA LEU A 109 17.52 23.49 2.78
C LEU A 109 17.88 24.95 3.12
N LYS A 110 18.60 25.65 2.25
CA LYS A 110 18.86 27.10 2.42
C LYS A 110 17.57 27.92 2.35
N MET A 111 16.60 27.51 1.53
CA MET A 111 15.29 28.14 1.48
C MET A 111 14.55 27.98 2.81
N LEU A 112 14.57 26.78 3.42
CA LEU A 112 14.00 26.58 4.75
C LEU A 112 14.69 27.45 5.83
N ASN A 113 16.02 27.54 5.82
CA ASN A 113 16.73 28.42 6.75
C ASN A 113 16.37 29.91 6.56
N LYS A 114 16.17 30.37 5.32
CA LYS A 114 15.66 31.73 5.05
C LYS A 114 14.24 31.95 5.59
N ARG A 115 13.45 30.89 5.78
CA ARG A 115 12.12 30.91 6.40
C ARG A 115 12.18 30.79 7.93
N GLY A 116 13.37 30.84 8.53
CA GLY A 116 13.57 30.81 9.99
C GLY A 116 13.77 29.41 10.56
N TRP A 117 14.02 28.40 9.73
CA TRP A 117 14.38 27.06 10.20
C TRP A 117 15.89 26.98 10.45
N ASN A 118 16.33 25.90 11.09
CA ASN A 118 17.75 25.63 11.35
C ASN A 118 18.12 24.22 10.92
N MET A 119 18.26 23.98 9.61
CA MET A 119 18.36 22.62 9.05
C MET A 119 19.78 22.08 8.90
N PHE A 120 20.80 22.91 9.08
CA PHE A 120 22.19 22.52 8.89
C PHE A 120 23.14 23.44 9.66
N GLU A 121 24.29 22.90 10.01
CA GLU A 121 25.39 23.59 10.68
C GLU A 121 26.19 24.48 9.70
N ALA A 122 27.00 25.39 10.23
CA ALA A 122 27.81 26.32 9.42
C ALA A 122 28.79 25.61 8.46
N ASP A 123 29.23 24.40 8.79
CA ASP A 123 30.10 23.57 7.93
C ASP A 123 29.34 22.83 6.81
N GLY A 124 28.00 22.94 6.80
CA GLY A 124 27.12 22.30 5.85
C GLY A 124 26.64 20.91 6.26
N THR A 125 26.92 20.43 7.48
CA THR A 125 26.35 19.20 8.02
C THR A 125 24.85 19.36 8.25
N VAL A 126 24.03 18.45 7.71
CA VAL A 126 22.57 18.53 7.81
C VAL A 126 22.09 17.90 9.11
N HIS A 127 21.14 18.57 9.79
CA HIS A 127 20.48 18.04 10.96
C HIS A 127 19.53 16.92 10.52
N ARG A 128 19.84 15.69 10.95
CA ARG A 128 19.06 14.50 10.63
C ARG A 128 18.96 13.59 11.84
N THR A 129 17.89 12.80 11.90
CA THR A 129 17.79 11.72 12.89
C THR A 129 18.91 10.72 12.66
N LYS A 130 19.65 10.38 13.71
CA LYS A 130 20.85 9.53 13.62
C LYS A 130 20.54 8.06 13.79
N ASP A 131 19.53 7.76 14.59
CA ASP A 131 19.16 6.41 14.95
C ASP A 131 17.67 6.28 15.25
N ARG A 132 17.28 5.05 15.62
CA ARG A 132 15.91 4.69 15.98
C ARG A 132 15.41 5.46 17.19
N THR A 133 16.28 5.76 18.15
CA THR A 133 15.91 6.46 19.39
C THR A 133 15.50 7.89 19.10
N GLU A 134 16.27 8.60 18.26
CA GLU A 134 15.92 9.95 17.81
C GLU A 134 14.63 9.94 16.97
N PHE A 135 14.49 9.00 16.04
CA PHE A 135 13.26 8.84 15.26
C PHE A 135 12.03 8.58 16.13
N ASP A 136 12.13 7.69 17.11
CA ASP A 136 11.01 7.37 18.01
C ASP A 136 10.60 8.58 18.86
N LYS A 137 11.52 9.50 19.17
CA LYS A 137 11.16 10.75 19.85
C LYS A 137 10.39 11.68 18.91
N VAL A 138 10.81 11.81 17.65
CA VAL A 138 10.06 12.58 16.63
C VAL A 138 8.65 12.00 16.45
N ALA A 139 8.53 10.67 16.36
CA ALA A 139 7.24 10.00 16.24
C ALA A 139 6.33 10.25 17.46
N ARG A 140 6.88 10.17 18.69
CA ARG A 140 6.14 10.49 19.92
C ARG A 140 5.70 11.95 19.97
N GLN A 141 6.54 12.87 19.52
CA GLN A 141 6.21 14.29 19.43
C GLN A 141 5.04 14.52 18.46
N GLU A 142 5.09 13.92 17.27
CA GLU A 142 4.05 14.06 16.26
C GLU A 142 2.68 13.50 16.72
N LEU A 143 2.68 12.37 17.42
CA LEU A 143 1.46 11.70 17.87
C LEU A 143 0.98 12.17 19.26
N GLY A 144 1.87 12.78 20.04
CA GLY A 144 1.65 13.11 21.45
C GLY A 144 1.00 14.47 21.70
N GLY A 145 0.69 15.24 20.65
CA GLY A 145 0.08 16.58 20.79
C GLY A 145 1.03 17.61 21.40
N TRP A 146 2.33 17.48 21.15
CA TRP A 146 3.34 18.38 21.70
C TRP A 146 3.24 19.79 21.11
N THR A 147 3.64 20.79 21.89
CA THR A 147 3.88 22.15 21.39
C THR A 147 5.26 22.25 20.74
N PHE A 148 5.47 23.29 19.93
CA PHE A 148 6.78 23.56 19.34
C PHE A 148 7.87 23.73 20.40
N GLU A 149 7.60 24.44 21.49
CA GLU A 149 8.59 24.66 22.56
C GLU A 149 8.96 23.34 23.27
N GLN A 150 8.00 22.46 23.55
CA GLN A 150 8.29 21.14 24.11
C GLN A 150 9.18 20.28 23.19
N ALA A 151 8.88 20.32 21.89
CA ALA A 151 9.67 19.64 20.87
C ALA A 151 11.09 20.20 20.80
N LYS A 152 11.22 21.53 20.89
CA LYS A 152 12.50 22.24 20.87
C LYS A 152 13.36 21.93 22.09
N GLU A 153 12.78 21.96 23.29
CA GLU A 153 13.46 21.58 24.53
C GLU A 153 13.95 20.13 24.50
N SER A 154 13.22 19.26 23.80
CA SER A 154 13.58 17.85 23.62
C SER A 154 14.52 17.58 22.44
N GLY A 155 14.89 18.60 21.67
CA GLY A 155 15.81 18.51 20.54
C GLY A 155 15.27 17.74 19.34
N VAL A 156 13.95 17.74 19.12
CA VAL A 156 13.28 17.02 18.01
C VAL A 156 12.67 17.95 16.96
N VAL A 157 13.24 19.14 16.80
CA VAL A 157 12.84 20.14 15.79
C VAL A 157 13.93 20.32 14.73
N ASN A 158 13.60 20.94 13.61
CA ASN A 158 14.55 21.29 12.54
C ASN A 158 15.36 20.09 12.02
N SER A 159 14.71 18.93 11.88
CA SER A 159 15.37 17.68 11.47
C SER A 159 14.84 17.15 10.15
N VAL A 160 15.75 16.71 9.29
CA VAL A 160 15.44 15.86 8.14
C VAL A 160 15.40 14.41 8.62
N ILE A 161 14.26 13.75 8.54
CA ILE A 161 14.11 12.39 9.04
C ILE A 161 14.86 11.42 8.11
N GLU A 162 15.76 10.66 8.71
CA GLU A 162 16.53 9.57 8.12
C GLU A 162 16.40 8.35 9.02
N LEU A 163 15.87 7.26 8.47
CA LEU A 163 15.80 6.02 9.21
C LEU A 163 15.83 4.84 8.27
N LYS A 164 16.78 3.93 8.50
CA LYS A 164 16.80 2.64 7.81
C LYS A 164 15.62 1.78 8.29
N PRO A 165 14.77 1.26 7.41
CA PRO A 165 13.65 0.42 7.78
C PRO A 165 14.13 -0.95 8.30
N LEU A 166 13.29 -1.60 9.10
CA LEU A 166 13.43 -3.00 9.51
C LEU A 166 12.59 -3.88 8.60
N GLU A 167 13.10 -5.06 8.29
CA GLU A 167 12.27 -6.08 7.67
C GLU A 167 11.22 -6.55 8.66
N GLN A 168 9.97 -6.56 8.19
CA GLN A 168 8.85 -7.19 8.86
C GLN A 168 8.23 -8.21 7.91
N ILE A 169 7.75 -9.30 8.48
CA ILE A 169 6.85 -10.18 7.78
C ILE A 169 5.43 -9.66 8.00
N VAL A 170 4.68 -9.46 6.93
CA VAL A 170 3.30 -8.98 6.98
C VAL A 170 2.44 -9.90 6.13
N THR A 171 1.28 -10.28 6.66
CA THR A 171 0.23 -10.93 5.87
C THR A 171 -0.81 -9.90 5.50
N ILE A 172 -1.08 -9.76 4.20
CA ILE A 172 -2.17 -8.95 3.64
C ILE A 172 -3.21 -9.91 3.07
N PHE A 173 -4.48 -9.66 3.42
CA PHE A 173 -5.62 -10.35 2.87
C PHE A 173 -6.37 -9.42 1.92
N LEU A 174 -6.53 -9.83 0.65
CA LEU A 174 -7.23 -9.06 -0.38
C LEU A 174 -8.40 -9.88 -0.94
N PRO A 175 -9.60 -9.31 -1.12
CA PRO A 175 -10.69 -9.98 -1.81
C PRO A 175 -10.26 -10.47 -3.20
N LYS A 176 -10.43 -11.77 -3.49
CA LYS A 176 -10.09 -12.33 -4.81
C LYS A 176 -11.01 -11.81 -5.91
N ASN A 177 -12.30 -11.67 -5.56
CA ASN A 177 -13.33 -11.15 -6.45
C ASN A 177 -13.88 -9.86 -5.83
N PRO A 178 -13.21 -8.71 -6.03
CA PRO A 178 -13.65 -7.45 -5.45
C PRO A 178 -15.05 -7.08 -5.97
N LYS A 179 -15.91 -6.59 -5.07
CA LYS A 179 -17.28 -6.20 -5.40
C LYS A 179 -17.45 -4.71 -5.19
N ALA A 180 -17.77 -4.00 -6.27
CA ALA A 180 -18.04 -2.58 -6.22
C ALA A 180 -19.34 -2.32 -5.45
N THR A 181 -19.31 -1.34 -4.56
CA THR A 181 -20.47 -0.78 -3.87
C THR A 181 -20.98 0.45 -4.62
N ALA A 182 -22.27 0.76 -4.43
CA ALA A 182 -22.89 1.94 -5.02
C ALA A 182 -22.22 3.24 -4.55
N LYS A 183 -21.79 3.30 -3.28
CA LYS A 183 -21.09 4.44 -2.69
C LYS A 183 -19.65 4.07 -2.37
N VAL A 184 -18.73 4.95 -2.75
CA VAL A 184 -17.33 4.86 -2.31
C VAL A 184 -17.24 5.07 -0.80
N THR A 185 -16.25 4.44 -0.17
CA THR A 185 -15.83 4.70 1.21
C THR A 185 -14.61 5.61 1.16
N PRO A 186 -14.75 6.93 1.40
CA PRO A 186 -13.61 7.84 1.43
C PRO A 186 -12.61 7.42 2.50
N LEU A 187 -11.33 7.70 2.29
CA LEU A 187 -10.27 7.28 3.21
C LEU A 187 -10.52 7.66 4.68
N ARG A 188 -11.09 8.85 4.94
CA ARG A 188 -11.41 9.31 6.30
C ARG A 188 -12.48 8.47 7.02
N GLN A 189 -13.26 7.69 6.28
CA GLN A 189 -14.32 6.82 6.80
C GLN A 189 -13.91 5.35 6.79
N ALA A 190 -12.81 5.01 6.13
CA ALA A 190 -12.32 3.64 6.01
C ALA A 190 -11.79 3.15 7.36
N LYS A 191 -12.28 1.98 7.79
CA LYS A 191 -11.77 1.27 8.97
C LYS A 191 -10.72 0.28 8.50
N ILE A 192 -9.45 0.71 8.56
CA ILE A 192 -8.30 -0.09 8.12
C ILE A 192 -7.39 -0.40 9.30
N SER A 193 -6.74 -1.57 9.24
CA SER A 193 -5.65 -1.89 10.15
C SER A 193 -4.50 -0.91 9.88
N PRO A 194 -3.84 -0.32 10.90
CA PRO A 194 -2.61 0.44 10.68
C PRO A 194 -1.52 -0.37 9.96
N ARG A 195 -1.62 -1.71 10.00
CA ARG A 195 -0.68 -2.61 9.32
C ARG A 195 -1.03 -2.85 7.86
N SER A 196 -2.27 -2.61 7.41
CA SER A 196 -2.64 -2.85 6.00
C SER A 196 -2.22 -1.72 5.08
N GLY A 197 -2.13 -0.49 5.58
CA GLY A 197 -2.13 0.69 4.72
C GLY A 197 -3.39 0.70 3.84
N LEU A 198 -3.24 1.24 2.63
CA LEU A 198 -4.26 1.28 1.59
C LEU A 198 -4.31 0.03 0.71
N GLY A 199 -3.32 -0.86 0.83
CA GLY A 199 -3.13 -1.98 -0.08
C GLY A 199 -1.66 -2.34 -0.24
N LEU A 200 -1.36 -3.09 -1.30
CA LEU A 200 -0.06 -3.72 -1.50
C LEU A 200 0.39 -3.58 -2.96
N SER A 201 1.62 -3.10 -3.15
CA SER A 201 2.29 -3.09 -4.45
C SER A 201 2.78 -4.48 -4.86
N VAL A 202 2.99 -4.69 -6.15
CA VAL A 202 3.47 -5.97 -6.70
C VAL A 202 4.88 -6.34 -6.25
N ASN A 203 5.68 -5.38 -5.76
CA ASN A 203 6.99 -5.65 -5.15
C ASN A 203 6.92 -5.82 -3.62
N GLY A 204 5.72 -5.97 -3.06
CA GLY A 204 5.48 -6.32 -1.65
C GLY A 204 5.49 -5.15 -0.66
N ILE A 205 5.58 -3.91 -1.14
CA ILE A 205 5.54 -2.72 -0.28
C ILE A 205 4.13 -2.18 -0.14
N ARG A 206 3.75 -1.81 1.09
CA ARG A 206 2.41 -1.28 1.38
C ARG A 206 2.25 0.13 0.83
N PHE A 207 1.06 0.44 0.34
CA PHE A 207 0.65 1.80 0.00
C PHE A 207 0.09 2.50 1.23
N PHE A 208 0.44 3.75 1.46
CA PHE A 208 -0.04 4.56 2.58
C PHE A 208 -0.74 5.83 2.06
N PRO A 209 -1.62 6.44 2.87
CA PRO A 209 -2.22 7.75 2.58
C PRO A 209 -1.19 8.82 2.24
N PRO A 210 -1.56 9.94 1.59
CA PRO A 210 -0.70 11.12 1.53
C PRO A 210 -0.13 11.52 2.91
N GLU A 211 1.13 11.93 2.93
CA GLU A 211 1.83 12.31 4.17
C GLU A 211 1.14 13.49 4.87
N PRO A 212 0.95 13.46 6.22
CA PRO A 212 0.55 14.62 7.01
C PRO A 212 1.63 15.73 7.07
N VAL A 213 1.98 16.32 5.92
CA VAL A 213 3.06 17.31 5.77
C VAL A 213 2.94 18.51 6.72
N ASP A 214 1.72 19.00 6.96
CA ASP A 214 1.48 20.13 7.89
C ASP A 214 1.83 19.77 9.34
N ARG A 215 1.53 18.52 9.75
CA ARG A 215 1.80 18.06 11.11
C ARG A 215 3.30 17.93 11.36
N ILE A 216 4.04 17.46 10.37
CA ILE A 216 5.50 17.31 10.43
C ILE A 216 6.17 18.69 10.39
N THR A 217 5.71 19.55 9.47
CA THR A 217 6.24 20.90 9.27
C THR A 217 6.01 21.82 10.47
N ALA A 218 4.97 21.56 11.27
CA ALA A 218 4.71 22.31 12.51
C ALA A 218 5.88 22.29 13.51
N PHE A 219 6.81 21.34 13.39
CA PHE A 219 8.01 21.21 14.23
C PHE A 219 9.31 21.53 13.46
N HIS A 220 9.18 22.14 12.29
CA HIS A 220 10.28 22.36 11.34
C HIS A 220 10.99 21.06 10.94
N ASN A 221 10.32 19.92 11.04
CA ASN A 221 10.85 18.66 10.53
C ASN A 221 10.40 18.47 9.09
N ILE A 222 11.10 17.60 8.36
CA ILE A 222 10.64 17.05 7.08
C ILE A 222 10.88 15.54 7.08
N ALA A 223 10.01 14.77 6.43
CA ALA A 223 10.10 13.32 6.29
C ALA A 223 10.19 12.90 4.82
N PRO A 224 11.33 13.12 4.15
CA PRO A 224 11.41 12.97 2.70
C PRO A 224 11.01 11.58 2.24
N LEU A 225 10.42 11.49 1.06
CA LEU A 225 10.26 10.25 0.32
C LEU A 225 11.54 10.00 -0.48
N ASP A 226 11.98 8.75 -0.60
CA ASP A 226 13.10 8.42 -1.49
C ASP A 226 12.71 8.58 -2.97
N PRO A 227 13.64 8.38 -3.92
CA PRO A 227 13.34 8.44 -5.34
C PRO A 227 12.33 7.41 -5.84
N GLN A 228 11.91 6.44 -5.01
CA GLN A 228 10.86 5.47 -5.32
C GLN A 228 9.52 5.83 -4.69
N GLY A 229 9.47 6.91 -3.90
CA GLY A 229 8.25 7.49 -3.33
C GLY A 229 7.89 6.93 -1.97
N GLY A 230 8.82 6.24 -1.31
CA GLY A 230 8.61 5.63 0.00
C GLY A 230 9.58 6.10 1.06
N HIS A 231 9.26 5.80 2.31
CA HIS A 231 10.11 6.08 3.47
C HIS A 231 9.82 5.15 4.64
N THR A 232 10.49 5.39 5.77
CA THR A 232 10.31 4.58 6.97
C THR A 232 9.24 5.15 7.91
N GLY A 233 8.24 4.36 8.24
CA GLY A 233 7.15 4.72 9.16
C GLY A 233 7.41 4.48 10.65
N PHE A 234 6.43 4.83 11.47
CA PHE A 234 6.50 4.69 12.94
C PHE A 234 6.58 3.25 13.43
N GLY A 235 6.10 2.28 12.66
CA GLY A 235 6.32 0.87 12.95
C GLY A 235 7.66 0.35 12.43
N HIS A 236 8.55 1.24 11.98
CA HIS A 236 9.87 0.97 11.41
C HIS A 236 9.85 0.22 10.08
N GLU A 237 8.70 0.15 9.42
CA GLU A 237 8.56 -0.41 8.07
C GLU A 237 8.92 0.59 6.97
N TYR A 238 9.22 0.08 5.78
CA TYR A 238 9.19 0.89 4.56
C TYR A 238 7.79 0.85 3.92
N HIS A 239 7.30 1.99 3.44
CA HIS A 239 6.02 2.09 2.72
C HIS A 239 6.02 3.23 1.71
N TYR A 240 5.11 3.16 0.74
CA TYR A 240 4.95 4.17 -0.31
C TYR A 240 3.86 5.18 0.01
N HIS A 241 4.19 6.48 -0.05
CA HIS A 241 3.21 7.57 -0.14
C HIS A 241 2.96 7.97 -1.60
N ARG A 242 3.93 7.74 -2.47
CA ARG A 242 3.84 7.88 -3.93
C ARG A 242 4.32 6.58 -4.55
N ALA A 243 3.58 6.05 -5.52
CA ALA A 243 3.97 4.80 -6.16
C ALA A 243 5.24 4.99 -7.04
N PRO A 244 6.13 3.98 -7.15
CA PRO A 244 7.31 4.09 -8.00
C PRO A 244 7.01 4.52 -9.43
N ALA A 245 5.89 4.07 -10.02
CA ALA A 245 5.46 4.45 -11.36
C ALA A 245 5.20 5.96 -11.55
N VAL A 246 4.94 6.72 -10.48
CA VAL A 246 4.84 8.19 -10.56
C VAL A 246 6.17 8.88 -10.28
N MET A 247 7.17 8.16 -9.75
CA MET A 247 8.49 8.68 -9.43
C MET A 247 9.57 8.36 -10.48
N ASN A 248 9.48 7.21 -11.16
CA ASN A 248 10.44 6.74 -12.16
C ASN A 248 9.99 7.02 -13.61
N ASP A 249 10.75 6.60 -14.62
CA ASP A 249 10.43 6.91 -16.02
C ASP A 249 9.29 6.04 -16.61
N ASP A 250 8.99 4.89 -15.99
CA ASP A 250 7.93 3.99 -16.45
C ASP A 250 6.57 4.47 -15.99
N LYS A 251 5.94 5.26 -16.87
CA LYS A 251 4.59 5.80 -16.67
C LYS A 251 3.49 4.89 -17.21
N SER A 252 3.77 3.64 -17.57
CA SER A 252 2.78 2.76 -18.19
C SER A 252 1.62 2.41 -17.26
N GLY A 253 0.44 2.16 -17.83
CA GLY A 253 -0.79 1.74 -17.15
C GLY A 253 -0.79 0.30 -16.63
N LYS A 254 0.39 -0.29 -16.41
CA LYS A 254 0.53 -1.64 -15.86
C LYS A 254 -0.01 -1.67 -14.42
N ILE A 255 -0.43 -2.85 -13.98
CA ILE A 255 -0.82 -3.06 -12.59
C ILE A 255 0.44 -2.91 -11.72
N VAL A 256 0.41 -1.97 -10.79
CA VAL A 256 1.50 -1.70 -9.83
C VAL A 256 1.17 -2.25 -8.44
N GLY A 257 -0.07 -2.65 -8.21
CA GLY A 257 -0.51 -3.26 -6.96
C GLY A 257 -2.01 -3.45 -6.91
N PHE A 258 -2.52 -3.65 -5.70
CA PHE A 258 -3.93 -3.85 -5.40
C PHE A 258 -4.30 -3.07 -4.15
N ALA A 259 -5.46 -2.42 -4.18
CA ALA A 259 -6.03 -1.75 -3.02
C ALA A 259 -6.61 -2.78 -2.04
N LEU A 260 -6.88 -2.37 -0.80
CA LEU A 260 -7.35 -3.27 0.25
C LEU A 260 -8.72 -3.90 -0.02
N ASP A 261 -9.52 -3.30 -0.91
CA ASP A 261 -10.78 -3.87 -1.42
C ASP A 261 -10.60 -4.88 -2.56
N GLY A 262 -9.36 -5.12 -2.99
CA GLY A 262 -8.99 -6.12 -4.00
C GLY A 262 -8.96 -5.60 -5.45
N PHE A 263 -9.37 -4.36 -5.70
CA PHE A 263 -9.27 -3.78 -7.04
C PHE A 263 -7.82 -3.44 -7.40
N ALA A 264 -7.49 -3.57 -8.69
CA ALA A 264 -6.16 -3.27 -9.19
C ALA A 264 -5.84 -1.78 -9.06
N VAL A 265 -4.58 -1.49 -8.74
CA VAL A 265 -3.99 -0.16 -8.80
C VAL A 265 -3.02 -0.15 -9.97
N ARG A 266 -3.28 0.71 -10.95
CA ARG A 266 -2.50 0.86 -12.19
C ARG A 266 -1.60 2.08 -12.14
N GLY A 267 -0.60 2.10 -13.02
CA GLY A 267 0.22 3.28 -13.31
C GLY A 267 -0.60 4.47 -13.83
N PRO A 268 0.05 5.60 -14.15
CA PRO A 268 -0.63 6.86 -14.42
C PRO A 268 -1.28 7.00 -15.80
N THR A 269 -1.18 5.98 -16.66
CA THR A 269 -1.85 5.93 -17.97
C THR A 269 -2.87 4.80 -18.04
N GLU A 270 -3.71 4.82 -19.07
CA GLU A 270 -4.47 3.67 -19.52
C GLU A 270 -3.57 2.58 -20.11
N THR A 271 -4.16 1.44 -20.44
CA THR A 271 -3.47 0.31 -21.09
C THR A 271 -2.93 0.66 -22.48
N ASP A 272 -3.56 1.59 -23.18
CA ASP A 272 -3.12 2.12 -24.47
C ASP A 272 -2.10 3.27 -24.35
N GLY A 273 -1.76 3.68 -23.12
CA GLY A 273 -0.84 4.77 -22.82
C GLY A 273 -1.48 6.17 -22.78
N SER A 274 -2.78 6.29 -23.04
CA SER A 274 -3.50 7.55 -22.94
C SER A 274 -3.68 7.99 -21.47
N LYS A 275 -4.00 9.27 -21.26
CA LYS A 275 -4.26 9.79 -19.91
C LYS A 275 -5.64 9.34 -19.43
N PRO A 276 -5.78 8.86 -18.18
CA PRO A 276 -7.06 8.49 -17.63
C PRO A 276 -8.03 9.65 -17.57
N LYS A 277 -9.28 9.35 -17.89
CA LYS A 277 -10.40 10.32 -17.89
C LYS A 277 -11.54 9.78 -17.05
N ASN A 278 -12.39 10.68 -16.57
CA ASN A 278 -13.58 10.35 -15.80
C ASN A 278 -13.28 9.51 -14.55
N LEU A 279 -12.10 9.73 -13.96
CA LEU A 279 -11.78 9.19 -12.63
C LEU A 279 -12.78 9.74 -11.62
N ASP A 280 -13.26 8.87 -10.74
CA ASP A 280 -14.04 9.29 -9.58
C ASP A 280 -13.16 9.99 -8.52
N THR A 281 -13.79 10.38 -7.42
CA THR A 281 -13.14 11.13 -6.34
C THR A 281 -12.05 10.35 -5.60
N ILE A 282 -11.94 9.03 -5.83
CA ILE A 282 -10.94 8.16 -5.21
C ILE A 282 -9.90 7.66 -6.23
N SER A 283 -9.87 8.28 -7.41
CA SER A 283 -8.95 7.99 -8.52
C SER A 283 -9.16 6.64 -9.19
N GLY A 284 -10.39 6.13 -9.21
CA GLY A 284 -10.74 4.94 -9.98
C GLY A 284 -11.87 5.14 -10.97
N HIS A 285 -12.02 4.17 -11.87
CA HIS A 285 -13.11 4.12 -12.84
C HIS A 285 -13.25 2.72 -13.45
N GLU A 286 -14.29 2.53 -14.26
CA GLU A 286 -14.40 1.41 -15.20
C GLU A 286 -14.10 1.94 -16.60
N HIS A 287 -13.12 1.36 -17.30
CA HIS A 287 -12.68 1.82 -18.60
C HIS A 287 -12.19 0.67 -19.47
N ASP A 288 -12.35 0.78 -20.79
CA ASP A 288 -11.86 -0.18 -21.79
C ASP A 288 -12.20 -1.65 -21.52
N GLY A 289 -13.41 -1.90 -21.00
CA GLY A 289 -13.89 -3.25 -20.69
C GLY A 289 -13.15 -3.93 -19.52
N LEU A 290 -12.29 -3.20 -18.80
CA LEU A 290 -11.68 -3.64 -17.56
C LEU A 290 -12.67 -3.47 -16.39
N PRO A 291 -12.63 -4.36 -15.39
CA PRO A 291 -13.27 -4.11 -14.11
C PRO A 291 -12.79 -2.80 -13.50
N TYR A 292 -13.54 -2.28 -12.52
CA TYR A 292 -13.15 -1.08 -11.79
C TYR A 292 -11.71 -1.17 -11.29
N HIS A 293 -10.93 -0.10 -11.46
CA HIS A 293 -9.53 -0.04 -11.05
C HIS A 293 -9.13 1.39 -10.72
N TYR A 294 -8.05 1.53 -9.96
CA TYR A 294 -7.46 2.81 -9.55
C TYR A 294 -6.27 3.16 -10.42
N HIS A 295 -5.95 4.45 -10.51
CA HIS A 295 -4.71 4.96 -11.07
C HIS A 295 -3.91 5.72 -10.02
N VAL A 296 -2.61 5.42 -9.95
CA VAL A 296 -1.65 6.29 -9.25
C VAL A 296 -1.43 7.56 -10.07
N SER A 297 -1.13 8.67 -9.41
CA SER A 297 -0.79 9.93 -10.10
C SER A 297 0.13 10.83 -9.28
N ASP A 298 0.61 11.90 -9.89
CA ASP A 298 1.37 12.97 -9.23
C ASP A 298 0.48 13.97 -8.47
N LYS A 299 -0.85 13.78 -8.53
CA LYS A 299 -1.87 14.62 -7.87
C LYS A 299 -2.55 13.83 -6.76
N TRP A 300 -3.09 14.55 -5.78
CA TRP A 300 -3.95 13.96 -4.76
C TRP A 300 -5.01 13.06 -5.43
N PRO A 301 -5.24 11.83 -4.94
CA PRO A 301 -4.77 11.20 -3.70
C PRO A 301 -3.46 10.40 -3.84
N TYR A 302 -2.72 10.59 -4.94
CA TYR A 302 -1.45 9.95 -5.31
C TYR A 302 -1.51 8.45 -5.62
N ILE A 303 -2.22 7.67 -4.79
CA ILE A 303 -2.35 6.22 -4.96
C ILE A 303 -3.81 5.82 -4.98
N VAL A 304 -4.53 6.00 -3.86
CA VAL A 304 -5.95 5.65 -3.72
C VAL A 304 -6.61 6.62 -2.72
N GLY A 305 -7.76 7.20 -3.07
CA GLY A 305 -8.46 8.20 -2.23
C GLY A 305 -9.51 7.62 -1.26
N GLY A 306 -9.74 6.31 -1.31
CA GLY A 306 -10.78 5.59 -0.60
C GLY A 306 -11.02 4.25 -1.27
N PHE A 307 -12.15 3.60 -1.00
CA PHE A 307 -12.39 2.24 -1.48
C PHE A 307 -13.75 2.10 -2.15
N LYS A 308 -13.78 1.33 -3.22
CA LYS A 308 -14.97 1.03 -4.01
C LYS A 308 -15.65 -0.24 -3.54
N GLY A 309 -15.00 -1.06 -2.72
CA GLY A 309 -15.59 -2.29 -2.18
C GLY A 309 -15.32 -2.49 -0.68
N PRO A 310 -15.87 -3.56 -0.07
CA PRO A 310 -15.51 -4.00 1.26
C PRO A 310 -14.04 -4.44 1.33
N LEU A 311 -13.38 -4.14 2.45
CA LEU A 311 -11.94 -4.30 2.57
C LEU A 311 -11.58 -5.66 3.18
N GLY A 312 -10.42 -6.18 2.76
CA GLY A 312 -9.71 -7.17 3.54
C GLY A 312 -8.99 -6.55 4.75
N THR A 313 -7.96 -7.22 5.26
CA THR A 313 -7.20 -6.76 6.44
C THR A 313 -5.74 -7.20 6.33
N ALA A 314 -4.92 -6.78 7.29
CA ALA A 314 -3.54 -7.22 7.38
C ALA A 314 -3.05 -7.24 8.83
N GLY A 315 -1.96 -7.98 9.07
CA GLY A 315 -1.24 -7.96 10.32
C GLY A 315 0.17 -8.53 10.21
N LEU A 316 0.91 -8.42 11.31
CA LEU A 316 2.31 -8.85 11.39
C LEU A 316 2.41 -10.38 11.46
N GLY A 317 3.47 -10.91 10.85
CA GLY A 317 3.74 -12.34 10.77
C GLY A 317 2.95 -13.05 9.67
N ASP A 318 2.97 -14.38 9.75
CA ASP A 318 2.22 -15.27 8.86
C ASP A 318 0.87 -15.62 9.51
N LEU A 319 -0.19 -14.96 9.05
CA LEU A 319 -1.53 -15.08 9.62
C LEU A 319 -2.39 -16.09 8.86
N ASN A 320 -3.26 -16.80 9.57
CA ASN A 320 -4.15 -17.81 8.96
C ASN A 320 -5.63 -17.42 9.00
N THR A 321 -5.95 -16.26 9.55
CA THR A 321 -7.32 -15.78 9.71
C THR A 321 -7.47 -14.40 9.12
N CYS A 322 -8.46 -14.22 8.26
CA CYS A 322 -8.91 -12.93 7.76
C CYS A 322 -10.26 -12.59 8.38
N ASP A 323 -10.28 -11.67 9.33
CA ASP A 323 -11.51 -11.04 9.82
C ASP A 323 -11.30 -9.53 9.90
N ALA A 324 -11.81 -8.81 8.90
CA ALA A 324 -11.69 -7.37 8.81
C ALA A 324 -12.70 -6.62 9.70
N THR A 325 -13.67 -7.32 10.32
CA THR A 325 -14.63 -6.70 11.27
C THR A 325 -14.00 -6.39 12.63
N GLN A 326 -12.94 -7.12 12.98
CA GLN A 326 -12.23 -6.96 14.26
C GLN A 326 -11.17 -5.86 14.23
N THR A 327 -11.17 -5.01 13.21
CA THR A 327 -10.17 -3.95 13.05
C THR A 327 -10.49 -2.73 13.94
N SER A 328 -10.27 -2.89 15.25
CA SER A 328 -10.04 -1.77 16.18
C SER A 328 -9.40 -2.26 17.48
N GLY A 329 -8.17 -1.79 17.77
CA GLY A 329 -7.60 -1.79 19.13
C GLY A 329 -6.25 -2.49 19.24
N GLY A 330 -5.22 -1.73 19.62
CA GLY A 330 -3.87 -2.24 19.85
C GLY A 330 -3.80 -3.29 20.97
N GLY A 331 -2.80 -4.15 20.87
CA GLY A 331 -2.45 -5.13 21.88
C GLY A 331 -1.59 -6.22 21.26
N GLY A 332 -0.28 -6.11 21.46
CA GLY A 332 0.61 -7.26 21.27
C GLY A 332 0.15 -8.38 22.18
N GLY A 333 -0.58 -9.34 21.61
CA GLY A 333 -0.80 -10.63 22.24
C GLY A 333 0.45 -11.46 22.03
N GLU A 334 1.31 -11.49 23.03
CA GLU A 334 2.29 -12.56 23.19
C GLU A 334 1.59 -13.90 22.93
N GLY A 335 2.11 -14.65 21.96
CA GLY A 335 1.70 -16.02 21.74
C GLY A 335 1.93 -16.80 23.03
N LYS A 336 0.85 -17.22 23.69
CA LYS A 336 0.89 -18.26 24.71
C LYS A 336 1.35 -19.56 24.06
N GLY A 337 2.66 -19.76 24.03
CA GLY A 337 3.29 -21.03 23.72
C GLY A 337 3.21 -21.98 24.92
N GLY A 338 2.52 -23.09 24.71
CA GLY A 338 2.94 -24.44 25.14
C GLY A 338 3.26 -24.70 26.62
N LYS A 339 2.33 -25.38 27.30
CA LYS A 339 2.63 -26.24 28.46
C LYS A 339 3.69 -27.29 28.10
N SER A 340 4.76 -27.37 28.88
CA SER A 340 5.45 -28.63 29.17
C SER A 340 5.95 -28.63 30.62
N GLY A 341 5.55 -29.65 31.39
CA GLY A 341 5.72 -29.72 32.84
C GLY A 341 7.08 -30.19 33.34
N GLY A 342 7.18 -30.30 34.67
CA GLY A 342 8.28 -30.94 35.40
C GLY A 342 8.57 -30.24 36.72
N GLY A 343 7.98 -30.72 37.82
CA GLY A 343 8.02 -30.06 39.12
C GLY A 343 9.34 -30.14 39.89
N LYS A 344 9.39 -29.47 41.04
CA LYS A 344 10.05 -29.93 42.28
C LYS A 344 9.57 -29.12 43.50
N LYS A 345 9.42 -29.86 44.61
CA LYS A 345 9.02 -29.47 45.97
C LYS A 345 9.95 -28.39 46.58
N GLY A 346 9.43 -27.49 47.42
CA GLY A 346 10.20 -26.61 48.33
C GLY A 346 10.63 -27.34 49.62
N PRO A 347 10.78 -26.68 50.79
CA PRO A 347 11.30 -25.34 51.20
C PRO A 347 12.43 -25.57 52.27
N PRO A 348 12.73 -24.79 53.36
CA PRO A 348 12.28 -23.45 53.86
C PRO A 348 13.37 -22.53 54.52
N GLY A 349 12.98 -21.31 54.94
CA GLY A 349 13.25 -20.80 56.31
C GLY A 349 14.24 -19.63 56.55
N GLY A 350 13.76 -18.63 57.31
CA GLY A 350 14.53 -17.66 58.13
C GLY A 350 14.44 -16.20 57.66
N GLY A 351 14.09 -15.16 58.42
CA GLY A 351 13.77 -15.02 59.85
C GLY A 351 14.21 -13.63 60.38
N GLY A 352 13.32 -12.63 60.36
CA GLY A 352 13.24 -11.41 61.23
C GLY A 352 14.36 -10.35 61.21
N PRO A 353 14.23 -9.19 61.93
CA PRO A 353 13.08 -8.62 62.64
C PRO A 353 12.82 -7.09 62.33
N PRO A 354 11.84 -6.41 62.99
CA PRO A 354 11.24 -5.14 62.53
C PRO A 354 11.58 -3.88 63.38
N SER A 355 11.27 -2.70 62.84
CA SER A 355 11.10 -1.42 63.55
C SER A 355 10.15 -0.54 62.73
N GLY A 356 9.09 0.11 63.21
CA GLY A 356 8.69 0.42 64.58
C GLY A 356 8.41 1.92 64.70
N LYS A 357 7.26 2.39 64.21
CA LYS A 357 6.28 3.27 64.88
C LYS A 357 5.12 3.60 63.95
#